data_AF-A0A6A6A553-F1
#
_entry.id   AF-A0A6A6A553-F1
#
_cell.length_a   1.000
_cell.length_b   1.000
_cell.length_c   1.000
_cell.angle_alpha   90.00
_cell.angle_beta   90.00
_cell.angle_gamma   90.00
#
_symmetry.space_group_name_H-M   'P 1'
#
loop_
_entity.id
_entity.type
_entity.pdbx_description
1 polymer ?
#
loop_
_entity_poly.entity_id
_entity_poly.type
_entity_poly.pdbx_seq_one_letter_code
_entity_poly.pdbx_strand_id
1 'polypeptide(L)'
;MSTTTKDPQGVLQEAKDAMMEYYTLLCRMPHMKPECLRVPPAEGWSGTHADDLRKQGWSDQAAEISRHLPFLAPGLYDAEHAWITWSSTAVAFDQPVNDFYLSRTSTTDQPKPPYLPPHVIYIGQGYSEAKEYLLLDTELGKIVSYPNYGGDFAPPNLTFDEYEALAPERKWKAHPTLPLKAFFERASTRLKRLVYIPVPCRRRGPSFHFRAEWPAEEAALLAVEDEFDAEHEANDDYFDNENDDDYVDNENDDEQDEIDLEDLRLSGDEDGGEDEAEDEVSDDEMEWLRHDAEQAEYQPAPRLERPELKPLPEKTKKVYEAYKQNGWPHDHFNVEKCRVELTALQDEWDRVQKAEMEAKSKNKKEDYVKRLTPE
;
A
#
# COMPACT_ATOMS: atom_id res chain seq x y z
N MET A 1 26.31 4.95 -14.91
CA MET A 1 25.29 4.26 -15.72
C MET A 1 24.13 5.22 -15.85
N SER A 2 23.72 5.59 -17.07
CA SER A 2 22.62 6.52 -17.28
C SER A 2 21.35 5.89 -16.72
N THR A 3 20.75 6.50 -15.71
CA THR A 3 19.44 6.09 -15.18
C THR A 3 18.42 6.53 -16.22
N THR A 4 18.12 5.62 -17.15
CA THR A 4 17.16 5.92 -18.22
C THR A 4 15.80 6.23 -17.58
N THR A 5 15.40 7.50 -17.66
CA THR A 5 14.06 7.96 -17.29
C THR A 5 13.03 7.12 -18.03
N LYS A 6 12.05 6.57 -17.32
CA LYS A 6 10.96 5.85 -17.98
C LYS A 6 10.10 6.83 -18.77
N ASP A 7 9.51 6.33 -19.84
CA ASP A 7 8.46 7.05 -20.55
C ASP A 7 7.31 7.41 -19.57
N PRO A 8 6.94 8.70 -19.44
CA PRO A 8 5.91 9.14 -18.50
C PRO A 8 4.57 8.42 -18.70
N GLN A 9 4.20 8.15 -19.96
CA GLN A 9 2.97 7.44 -20.28
C GLN A 9 3.03 5.98 -19.83
N GLY A 10 4.18 5.33 -20.01
CA GLY A 10 4.46 4.01 -19.46
C GLY A 10 4.34 3.96 -17.93
N VAL A 11 4.89 4.94 -17.21
CA VAL A 11 4.76 5.03 -15.74
C VAL A 11 3.31 5.22 -15.32
N LEU A 12 2.57 6.10 -16.01
CA LEU A 12 1.16 6.33 -15.73
C LEU A 12 0.33 5.05 -15.90
N GLN A 13 0.51 4.34 -17.01
CA GLN A 13 -0.25 3.12 -17.26
C GLN A 13 0.09 2.02 -16.25
N GLU A 14 1.39 1.82 -15.95
CA GLU A 14 1.84 0.89 -14.91
C GLU A 14 1.23 1.23 -13.54
N ALA A 15 1.20 2.52 -13.19
CA ALA A 15 0.61 3.00 -11.95
C ALA A 15 -0.89 2.72 -11.87
N LYS A 16 -1.63 3.04 -12.94
CA LYS A 16 -3.08 2.79 -13.02
C LYS A 16 -3.40 1.33 -12.83
N ASP A 17 -2.73 0.45 -13.57
CA ASP A 17 -3.04 -0.98 -13.57
C ASP A 17 -2.71 -1.61 -12.21
N ALA A 18 -1.52 -1.34 -11.67
CA ALA A 18 -1.09 -1.90 -10.39
C ALA A 18 -1.92 -1.38 -9.21
N MET A 19 -2.24 -0.09 -9.19
CA MET A 19 -3.10 0.49 -8.15
C MET A 19 -4.54 -0.02 -8.27
N MET A 20 -5.10 -0.10 -9.48
CA MET A 20 -6.47 -0.63 -9.69
C MET A 20 -6.59 -2.08 -9.22
N GLU A 21 -5.65 -2.94 -9.60
CA GLU A 21 -5.64 -4.34 -9.17
C GLU A 21 -5.60 -4.43 -7.64
N TYR A 22 -4.65 -3.73 -7.02
CA TYR A 22 -4.47 -3.76 -5.58
C TYR A 22 -5.67 -3.17 -4.81
N TYR A 23 -6.18 -2.03 -5.26
CA TYR A 23 -7.30 -1.34 -4.60
C TYR A 23 -8.61 -2.11 -4.74
N THR A 24 -8.80 -2.81 -5.87
CA THR A 24 -9.93 -3.73 -6.04
C THR A 24 -9.85 -4.88 -5.02
N LEU A 25 -8.66 -5.47 -4.83
CA LEU A 25 -8.43 -6.48 -3.80
C LEU A 25 -8.68 -5.94 -2.39
N LEU A 26 -8.17 -4.75 -2.07
CA LEU A 26 -8.39 -4.09 -0.78
C LEU A 26 -9.88 -3.85 -0.50
N CYS A 27 -10.64 -3.43 -1.51
CA CYS A 27 -12.08 -3.18 -1.39
C CYS A 27 -12.91 -4.46 -1.17
N ARG A 28 -12.35 -5.65 -1.42
CA ARG A 28 -12.95 -6.94 -1.03
C ARG A 28 -12.76 -7.23 0.46
N MET A 29 -11.92 -6.49 1.19
CA MET A 29 -11.69 -6.73 2.61
C MET A 29 -12.84 -6.19 3.46
N PRO A 30 -13.25 -6.89 4.54
CA PRO A 30 -14.33 -6.49 5.44
C PRO A 30 -14.27 -5.06 6.00
N HIS A 31 -13.07 -4.48 6.12
CA HIS A 31 -12.89 -3.13 6.67
C HIS A 31 -13.07 -2.01 5.64
N MET A 32 -13.08 -2.34 4.35
CA MET A 32 -13.31 -1.40 3.26
C MET A 32 -14.67 -1.64 2.63
N LYS A 33 -15.19 -0.58 1.99
CA LYS A 33 -16.40 -0.66 1.17
C LYS A 33 -16.01 -0.53 -0.30
N PRO A 34 -16.73 -1.19 -1.23
CA PRO A 34 -16.46 -1.07 -2.66
C PRO A 34 -16.47 0.38 -3.16
N GLU A 35 -17.32 1.24 -2.57
CA GLU A 35 -17.46 2.64 -2.97
C GLU A 35 -16.25 3.52 -2.59
N CYS A 36 -15.31 3.00 -1.79
CA CYS A 36 -14.06 3.68 -1.49
C CYS A 36 -13.18 3.83 -2.73
N LEU A 37 -13.20 2.88 -3.66
CA LEU A 37 -12.39 2.99 -4.88
C LEU A 37 -12.96 4.04 -5.84
N ARG A 38 -12.15 5.05 -6.13
CA ARG A 38 -12.44 6.12 -7.08
C ARG A 38 -11.60 5.93 -8.33
N VAL A 39 -12.27 5.81 -9.46
CA VAL A 39 -11.65 5.65 -10.79
C VAL A 39 -11.68 6.99 -11.53
N PRO A 40 -10.54 7.47 -12.05
CA PRO A 40 -10.46 8.78 -12.70
C PRO A 40 -11.31 8.84 -13.97
N PRO A 41 -11.96 9.98 -14.26
CA PRO A 41 -12.52 10.26 -15.57
C PRO A 41 -11.45 10.23 -16.67
N ALA A 42 -11.85 10.10 -17.94
CA ALA A 42 -10.91 10.11 -19.07
C ALA A 42 -10.05 11.37 -19.15
N GLU A 43 -10.61 12.52 -18.75
CA GLU A 43 -9.93 13.83 -18.68
C GLU A 43 -9.16 14.05 -17.36
N GLY A 44 -9.13 13.02 -16.50
CA GLY A 44 -8.59 13.08 -15.14
C GLY A 44 -9.50 13.77 -14.12
N TRP A 45 -9.05 13.82 -12.87
CA TRP A 45 -9.79 14.42 -11.76
C TRP A 45 -10.00 15.93 -11.92
N SER A 46 -11.25 16.38 -11.80
CA SER A 46 -11.61 17.80 -11.74
C SER A 46 -11.56 18.29 -10.29
N GLY A 47 -10.37 18.63 -9.81
CA GLY A 47 -10.19 19.07 -8.41
C GLY A 47 -8.73 19.30 -8.03
N THR A 48 -7.83 18.61 -8.71
CA THR A 48 -6.40 18.90 -8.71
C THR A 48 -6.14 20.03 -9.69
N HIS A 49 -6.27 21.29 -9.24
CA HIS A 49 -5.77 22.40 -10.04
C HIS A 49 -4.28 22.14 -10.24
N ALA A 50 -3.85 21.85 -11.47
CA ALA A 50 -2.45 21.69 -11.81
C ALA A 50 -1.61 22.86 -11.26
N ASP A 51 -2.20 24.06 -11.21
CA ASP A 51 -1.60 25.25 -10.60
C ASP A 51 -1.36 25.12 -9.09
N ASP A 52 -2.23 24.44 -8.35
CA ASP A 52 -2.03 24.21 -6.91
C ASP A 52 -0.96 23.15 -6.66
N LEU A 53 -0.89 22.10 -7.48
CA LEU A 53 0.21 21.13 -7.42
C LEU A 53 1.56 21.75 -7.80
N ARG A 54 1.58 22.61 -8.81
CA ARG A 54 2.77 23.40 -9.19
C ARG A 54 3.22 24.34 -8.07
N LYS A 55 2.28 25.01 -7.39
CA LYS A 55 2.60 25.82 -6.19
C LYS A 55 3.21 24.99 -5.06
N GLN A 56 2.92 23.70 -5.00
CA GLN A 56 3.54 22.74 -4.07
C GLN A 56 4.89 22.22 -4.56
N GLY A 57 5.35 22.65 -5.73
CA GLY A 57 6.64 22.30 -6.30
C GLY A 57 6.63 21.05 -7.18
N TRP A 58 5.46 20.50 -7.54
CA TRP A 58 5.39 19.36 -8.45
C TRP A 58 5.65 19.78 -9.91
N SER A 59 6.24 18.89 -10.69
CA SER A 59 6.42 19.08 -12.13
C SER A 59 5.09 18.94 -12.88
N ASP A 60 5.03 19.45 -14.12
CA ASP A 60 3.86 19.28 -14.99
C ASP A 60 3.52 17.80 -15.23
N GLN A 61 4.56 16.98 -15.42
CA GLN A 61 4.42 15.54 -15.58
C GLN A 61 3.85 14.88 -14.33
N ALA A 62 4.38 15.20 -13.15
CA ALA A 62 3.89 14.65 -11.89
C ALA A 62 2.44 15.06 -11.60
N ALA A 63 2.11 16.32 -11.88
CA ALA A 63 0.76 16.83 -11.78
C ALA A 63 -0.19 16.09 -12.73
N GLU A 64 0.20 15.89 -14.00
CA GLU A 64 -0.60 15.17 -14.98
C GLU A 64 -0.81 13.70 -14.58
N ILE A 65 0.25 13.00 -14.16
CA ILE A 65 0.13 11.61 -13.69
C ILE A 65 -0.88 11.52 -12.53
N SER A 66 -0.76 12.39 -11.53
CA SER A 66 -1.64 12.37 -10.35
C SER A 66 -3.13 12.53 -10.67
N ARG A 67 -3.47 13.27 -11.74
CA ARG A 67 -4.86 13.47 -12.18
C ARG A 67 -5.50 12.19 -12.71
N HIS A 68 -4.70 11.22 -13.13
CA HIS A 68 -5.14 9.99 -13.77
C HIS A 68 -4.89 8.75 -12.91
N LEU A 69 -4.45 8.91 -11.66
CA LEU A 69 -4.32 7.80 -10.73
C LEU A 69 -5.66 7.50 -10.04
N PRO A 70 -6.03 6.22 -9.88
CA PRO A 70 -7.10 5.84 -8.98
C PRO A 70 -6.69 6.13 -7.54
N PHE A 71 -7.67 6.30 -6.65
CA PHE A 71 -7.40 6.40 -5.23
C PHE A 71 -8.53 5.79 -4.41
N LEU A 72 -8.25 5.58 -3.12
CA LEU A 72 -9.24 5.15 -2.16
C LEU A 72 -9.73 6.38 -1.38
N ALA A 73 -10.98 6.77 -1.57
CA ALA A 73 -11.59 7.86 -0.83
C ALA A 73 -11.83 7.43 0.63
N PRO A 74 -11.43 8.25 1.62
CA PRO A 74 -11.88 8.04 2.98
C PRO A 74 -13.40 8.13 3.03
N GLY A 75 -14.03 7.30 3.85
CA GLY A 75 -15.47 7.39 4.08
C GLY A 75 -15.85 8.74 4.71
N LEU A 76 -17.15 9.07 4.67
CA LEU A 76 -17.69 10.35 5.16
C LEU A 76 -17.45 10.62 6.67
N TYR A 77 -16.93 9.66 7.42
CA TYR A 77 -16.68 9.75 8.86
C TYR A 77 -15.21 9.49 9.18
N ASP A 78 -14.64 10.25 10.12
CA ASP A 78 -13.22 10.20 10.56
C ASP A 78 -12.70 8.81 10.99
N ALA A 79 -13.58 7.81 11.11
CA ALA A 79 -13.22 6.43 11.45
C ALA A 79 -13.06 5.52 10.21
N GLU A 80 -13.33 6.01 9.00
CA GLU A 80 -13.25 5.24 7.74
C GLU A 80 -12.05 5.70 6.89
N HIS A 81 -10.86 5.74 7.48
CA HIS A 81 -9.63 5.98 6.73
C HIS A 81 -9.43 4.89 5.67
N ALA A 82 -9.07 5.30 4.47
CA ALA A 82 -8.80 4.39 3.36
C ALA A 82 -7.36 3.86 3.45
N TRP A 83 -7.13 2.84 4.27
CA TRP A 83 -5.79 2.27 4.47
C TRP A 83 -5.29 1.54 3.23
N ILE A 84 -4.13 1.99 2.72
CA ILE A 84 -3.40 1.31 1.64
C ILE A 84 -2.56 0.20 2.23
N THR A 85 -1.88 0.46 3.35
CA THR A 85 -1.10 -0.54 4.10
C THR A 85 -1.50 -0.46 5.57
N TRP A 86 -0.88 -1.26 6.44
CA TRP A 86 -1.06 -1.12 7.89
C TRP A 86 -0.46 0.18 8.45
N SER A 87 0.39 0.87 7.67
CA SER A 87 1.15 2.07 8.06
C SER A 87 0.75 3.33 7.27
N SER A 88 -0.03 3.19 6.19
CA SER A 88 -0.33 4.26 5.23
C SER A 88 -1.81 4.30 4.84
N THR A 89 -2.35 5.51 4.72
CA THR A 89 -3.71 5.83 4.24
C THR A 89 -3.64 6.50 2.87
N ALA A 90 -4.66 6.35 2.05
CA ALA A 90 -4.67 6.88 0.70
C ALA A 90 -4.78 8.41 0.66
N VAL A 91 -4.11 9.00 -0.32
CA VAL A 91 -4.26 10.41 -0.68
C VAL A 91 -5.43 10.52 -1.67
N ALA A 92 -6.36 11.43 -1.40
CA ALA A 92 -7.48 11.71 -2.31
C ALA A 92 -7.08 12.76 -3.37
N PHE A 93 -7.18 12.40 -4.65
CA PHE A 93 -6.78 13.29 -5.76
C PHE A 93 -7.93 14.17 -6.30
N ASP A 94 -9.18 13.87 -5.93
CA ASP A 94 -10.38 14.60 -6.38
C ASP A 94 -10.74 15.82 -5.51
N GLN A 95 -10.11 15.96 -4.35
CA GLN A 95 -10.29 17.11 -3.48
C GLN A 95 -9.26 18.19 -3.84
N PRO A 96 -9.61 19.49 -3.71
CA PRO A 96 -8.60 20.52 -3.69
C PRO A 96 -7.57 20.15 -2.63
N VAL A 97 -6.30 20.43 -2.92
CA VAL A 97 -5.19 20.23 -1.99
C VAL A 97 -5.55 20.96 -0.70
N ASN A 98 -6.11 20.23 0.25
CA ASN A 98 -6.54 20.83 1.48
C ASN A 98 -5.27 21.10 2.28
N ASP A 99 -5.18 22.27 2.90
CA ASP A 99 -4.13 22.60 3.86
C ASP A 99 -4.02 21.50 4.96
N PHE A 100 -5.04 20.68 5.16
CA PHE A 100 -4.94 19.52 6.04
C PHE A 100 -3.97 18.42 5.54
N TYR A 101 -3.90 18.18 4.22
CA TYR A 101 -3.02 17.19 3.60
C TYR A 101 -1.62 17.76 3.32
N LEU A 102 -1.53 19.04 2.92
CA LEU A 102 -0.27 19.67 2.50
C LEU A 102 0.07 21.00 3.20
N SER A 103 -0.68 21.52 4.19
CA SER A 103 -0.23 22.75 4.88
C SER A 103 1.06 22.51 5.65
N ARG A 104 1.91 23.52 5.63
CA ARG A 104 3.07 23.66 6.50
C ARG A 104 2.69 23.93 7.96
N THR A 105 1.40 23.90 8.34
CA THR A 105 0.92 24.63 9.53
C THR A 105 -0.14 23.92 10.39
N SER A 106 -0.51 22.65 10.14
CA SER A 106 -1.30 21.95 11.16
C SER A 106 -0.40 21.71 12.39
N THR A 107 -0.88 22.11 13.55
CA THR A 107 -0.22 22.26 14.86
C THR A 107 0.38 20.99 15.49
N THR A 108 0.75 20.00 14.70
CA THR A 108 1.53 18.84 15.12
C THR A 108 2.88 18.91 14.42
N ASP A 109 3.97 18.97 15.19
CA ASP A 109 5.39 18.93 14.80
C ASP A 109 5.78 17.67 14.01
N GLN A 110 5.03 17.30 12.96
CA GLN A 110 5.33 16.15 12.11
C GLN A 110 6.24 16.65 11.00
N PRO A 111 7.53 16.27 10.98
CA PRO A 111 8.43 16.70 9.93
C PRO A 111 8.02 16.01 8.64
N LYS A 112 7.56 16.82 7.67
CA LYS A 112 7.53 16.38 6.28
C LYS A 112 8.94 15.99 5.84
N PRO A 113 9.08 15.09 4.86
CA PRO A 113 10.35 14.93 4.15
C PRO A 113 10.85 16.35 3.78
N PRO A 114 12.03 16.78 4.25
CA PRO A 114 12.42 18.19 4.19
C PRO A 114 12.63 18.70 2.77
N TYR A 115 12.72 17.80 1.79
CA TYR A 115 12.84 18.13 0.37
C TYR A 115 12.41 16.94 -0.49
N LEU A 116 11.37 17.11 -1.30
CA LEU A 116 11.01 16.16 -2.37
C LEU A 116 11.24 16.82 -3.73
N PRO A 117 11.90 16.14 -4.68
CA PRO A 117 12.00 16.63 -6.05
C PRO A 117 10.62 16.79 -6.71
N PRO A 118 10.49 17.68 -7.72
CA PRO A 118 9.22 17.93 -8.40
C PRO A 118 8.54 16.70 -9.02
N HIS A 119 9.29 15.66 -9.36
CA HIS A 119 8.74 14.41 -9.92
C HIS A 119 8.26 13.41 -8.86
N VAL A 120 8.41 13.69 -7.57
CA VAL A 120 8.01 12.77 -6.50
C VAL A 120 6.70 13.21 -5.87
N ILE A 121 5.68 12.35 -5.94
CA ILE A 121 4.33 12.64 -5.44
C ILE A 121 3.95 11.74 -4.27
N TYR A 122 3.07 12.21 -3.39
CA TYR A 122 2.50 11.39 -2.33
C TYR A 122 1.31 10.59 -2.87
N ILE A 123 1.34 9.27 -2.70
CA ILE A 123 0.19 8.39 -2.97
C ILE A 123 -0.39 7.78 -1.69
N GLY A 124 0.38 7.82 -0.59
CA GLY A 124 -0.04 7.39 0.73
C GLY A 124 0.54 8.25 1.84
N GLN A 125 -0.25 8.46 2.89
CA GLN A 125 0.08 9.25 4.06
C GLN A 125 0.13 8.38 5.32
N GLY A 126 1.18 8.56 6.12
CA GLY A 126 1.32 7.88 7.39
C GLY A 126 0.26 8.32 8.40
N TYR A 127 -0.56 7.38 8.86
CA TYR A 127 -1.54 7.58 9.93
C TYR A 127 -1.22 6.62 11.10
N SER A 128 -1.46 7.05 12.34
CA SER A 128 -1.19 6.28 13.57
C SER A 128 0.30 6.19 14.00
N GLU A 129 0.68 5.15 14.73
CA GLU A 129 2.01 5.00 15.34
C GLU A 129 3.09 4.70 14.29
N ALA A 130 2.81 3.82 13.31
CA ALA A 130 3.80 3.33 12.34
C ALA A 130 3.97 4.17 11.05
N LYS A 131 3.57 5.43 11.11
CA LYS A 131 3.54 6.46 10.06
C LYS A 131 4.55 6.26 8.91
N GLU A 132 4.11 5.74 7.76
CA GLU A 132 4.93 5.75 6.53
C GLU A 132 4.21 6.57 5.45
N TYR A 133 4.95 7.43 4.75
CA TYR A 133 4.51 8.00 3.48
C TYR A 133 4.87 7.04 2.36
N LEU A 134 3.97 6.91 1.40
CA LEU A 134 4.26 6.23 0.14
C LEU A 134 4.49 7.30 -0.91
N LEU A 135 5.73 7.40 -1.36
CA LEU A 135 6.16 8.36 -2.37
C LEU A 135 6.29 7.64 -3.71
N LEU A 136 5.66 8.18 -4.75
CA LEU A 136 5.81 7.73 -6.12
C LEU A 136 6.80 8.64 -6.84
N ASP A 137 7.94 8.07 -7.24
CA ASP A 137 8.85 8.66 -8.21
C ASP A 137 8.28 8.46 -9.61
N THR A 138 7.78 9.55 -10.21
CA THR A 138 7.12 9.53 -11.51
C THR A 138 8.07 9.47 -12.71
N GLU A 139 9.38 9.67 -12.51
CA GLU A 139 10.40 9.52 -13.55
C GLU A 139 10.90 8.08 -13.63
N LEU A 140 11.02 7.41 -12.47
CA LEU A 140 11.55 6.04 -12.40
C LEU A 140 10.46 4.97 -12.28
N GLY A 141 9.22 5.35 -11.96
CA GLY A 141 8.13 4.41 -11.71
C GLY A 141 8.43 3.53 -10.50
N LYS A 142 8.82 4.15 -9.39
CA LYS A 142 9.21 3.48 -8.14
C LYS A 142 8.44 4.02 -6.95
N ILE A 143 8.14 3.16 -5.98
CA ILE A 143 7.56 3.53 -4.69
C ILE A 143 8.65 3.53 -3.63
N VAL A 144 8.72 4.62 -2.88
CA VAL A 144 9.57 4.76 -1.70
C VAL A 144 8.69 4.75 -0.45
N SER A 145 8.99 3.83 0.46
CA SER A 145 8.39 3.79 1.80
C SER A 145 9.19 4.70 2.73
N TYR A 146 8.70 5.91 2.97
CA TYR A 146 9.40 6.92 3.77
C TYR A 146 8.79 7.01 5.19
N PRO A 147 9.51 6.65 6.26
CA PRO A 147 9.01 6.74 7.62
C PRO A 147 8.84 8.20 8.07
N ASN A 148 7.72 8.50 8.73
CA ASN A 148 7.34 9.81 9.26
C ASN A 148 7.66 9.94 10.76
N TYR A 149 8.70 9.25 11.22
CA TYR A 149 9.29 9.48 12.52
C TYR A 149 10.37 10.54 12.35
N GLY A 150 10.28 11.64 13.11
CA GLY A 150 11.15 12.79 12.93
C GLY A 150 12.61 12.52 13.24
N GLY A 151 13.36 12.11 12.22
CA GLY A 151 14.82 11.89 12.27
C GLY A 151 15.23 10.53 12.82
N ASP A 152 14.54 9.98 13.82
CA ASP A 152 15.07 8.89 14.65
C ASP A 152 15.19 7.50 13.98
N PHE A 153 14.69 7.32 12.76
CA PHE A 153 14.83 6.05 12.03
C PHE A 153 15.65 6.25 10.76
N ALA A 154 16.95 5.98 10.88
CA ALA A 154 17.79 5.74 9.72
C ALA A 154 17.28 4.50 8.95
N PRO A 155 17.43 4.48 7.62
CA PRO A 155 17.11 3.29 6.85
C PRO A 155 17.97 2.12 7.32
N PRO A 156 17.57 0.85 7.03
CA PRO A 156 18.21 -0.33 7.59
C PRO A 156 19.73 -0.44 7.36
N ASN A 157 20.23 0.26 6.33
CA ASN A 157 21.60 0.21 5.87
C ASN A 157 22.46 1.41 6.33
N LEU A 158 21.89 2.36 7.08
CA LEU A 158 22.61 3.52 7.59
C LEU A 158 22.41 3.65 9.10
N THR A 159 23.42 4.19 9.78
CA THR A 159 23.27 4.73 11.12
C THR A 159 22.55 6.08 11.07
N PHE A 160 22.04 6.54 12.21
CA PHE A 160 21.41 7.86 12.32
C PHE A 160 22.35 8.99 11.91
N ASP A 161 23.62 8.95 12.35
CA ASP A 161 24.61 9.97 12.00
C ASP A 161 24.94 9.97 10.51
N GLU A 162 25.05 8.80 9.88
CA GLU A 162 25.25 8.69 8.43
C GLU A 162 24.05 9.23 7.66
N TYR A 163 22.83 8.91 8.10
CA TYR A 163 21.61 9.43 7.48
C TYR A 163 21.49 10.95 7.63
N GLU A 164 21.80 11.49 8.81
CA GLU A 164 21.74 12.92 9.06
C GLU A 164 22.82 13.70 8.30
N ALA A 165 23.96 13.08 8.02
CA ALA A 165 25.02 13.64 7.18
C ALA A 165 24.67 13.70 5.68
N LEU A 166 23.62 12.99 5.22
CA LEU A 166 23.17 13.08 3.84
C LEU A 166 22.62 14.47 3.52
N ALA A 167 22.89 14.92 2.30
CA ALA A 167 22.22 16.09 1.74
C ALA A 167 20.69 15.91 1.78
N PRO A 168 19.90 16.96 2.10
CA PRO A 168 18.44 16.86 2.24
C PRO A 168 17.75 16.18 1.05
N GLU A 169 18.24 16.44 -0.17
CA GLU A 169 17.72 15.93 -1.44
C GLU A 169 17.94 14.43 -1.61
N ARG A 170 18.88 13.85 -0.85
CA ARG A 170 19.23 12.42 -0.89
C ARG A 170 18.57 11.61 0.22
N LYS A 171 18.10 12.26 1.30
CA LYS A 171 17.51 11.58 2.46
C LYS A 171 16.32 10.68 2.08
N TRP A 172 15.45 11.11 1.16
CA TRP A 172 14.32 10.28 0.72
C TRP A 172 14.76 9.05 -0.08
N LYS A 173 15.83 9.15 -0.88
CA LYS A 173 16.37 8.04 -1.69
C LYS A 173 17.04 6.96 -0.86
N ALA A 174 17.45 7.27 0.36
CA ALA A 174 18.10 6.32 1.26
C ALA A 174 17.12 5.27 1.82
N HIS A 175 15.81 5.47 1.66
CA HIS A 175 14.77 4.58 2.16
C HIS A 175 14.44 3.44 1.17
N PRO A 176 13.85 2.34 1.67
CA PRO A 176 13.47 1.21 0.83
C PRO A 176 12.63 1.63 -0.36
N THR A 177 13.11 1.27 -1.55
CA THR A 177 12.51 1.61 -2.83
C THR A 177 12.21 0.34 -3.62
N LEU A 178 11.01 0.25 -4.18
CA LEU A 178 10.60 -0.87 -5.04
C LEU A 178 10.05 -0.35 -6.38
N PRO A 179 10.22 -1.11 -7.48
CA PRO A 179 9.43 -0.86 -8.69
C PRO A 179 7.94 -0.83 -8.37
N LEU A 180 7.21 0.06 -9.05
CA LEU A 180 5.79 0.30 -8.76
C LEU A 180 4.97 -0.99 -8.75
N LYS A 181 5.05 -1.77 -9.83
CA LYS A 181 4.33 -3.05 -9.92
C LYS A 181 4.71 -4.01 -8.80
N ALA A 182 6.02 -4.17 -8.55
CA ALA A 182 6.53 -5.06 -7.50
C ALA A 182 6.06 -4.65 -6.09
N PHE A 183 5.94 -3.35 -5.81
CA PHE A 183 5.39 -2.85 -4.54
C PHE A 183 3.96 -3.33 -4.34
N PHE A 184 3.08 -3.11 -5.33
CA PHE A 184 1.67 -3.47 -5.24
C PHE A 184 1.44 -4.98 -5.31
N GLU A 185 2.22 -5.73 -6.09
CA GLU A 185 2.18 -7.21 -6.08
C GLU A 185 2.56 -7.77 -4.71
N ARG A 186 3.60 -7.22 -4.08
CA ARG A 186 3.98 -7.61 -2.71
C ARG A 186 2.88 -7.25 -1.71
N ALA A 187 2.28 -6.07 -1.83
CA ALA A 187 1.16 -5.64 -0.98
C ALA A 187 -0.07 -6.55 -1.16
N SER A 188 -0.42 -6.89 -2.41
CA SER A 188 -1.46 -7.85 -2.76
C SER A 188 -1.21 -9.21 -2.12
N THR A 189 0.02 -9.71 -2.23
CA THR A 189 0.41 -11.02 -1.69
C THR A 189 0.30 -11.05 -0.17
N ARG A 190 0.71 -9.98 0.51
CA ARG A 190 0.55 -9.81 1.97
C ARG A 190 -0.93 -9.90 2.40
N LEU A 191 -1.83 -9.28 1.64
CA LEU A 191 -3.28 -9.36 1.91
C LEU A 191 -3.85 -10.75 1.63
N LYS A 192 -3.55 -11.32 0.46
CA LYS A 192 -4.02 -12.66 0.07
C LYS A 192 -3.62 -13.72 1.11
N ARG A 193 -2.38 -13.64 1.61
CA ARG A 193 -1.84 -14.55 2.63
C ARG A 193 -2.12 -14.16 4.07
N LEU A 194 -2.87 -13.07 4.29
CA LEU A 194 -3.24 -12.58 5.60
C LEU A 194 -2.02 -12.34 6.51
N VAL A 195 -0.89 -11.90 5.94
CA VAL A 195 0.32 -11.55 6.70
C VAL A 195 0.01 -10.40 7.66
N TYR A 196 -0.77 -9.43 7.16
CA TYR A 196 -1.43 -8.39 7.94
C TYR A 196 -2.93 -8.52 7.72
N ILE A 197 -3.67 -8.60 8.81
CA ILE A 197 -5.09 -8.92 8.78
C ILE A 197 -5.87 -7.72 9.31
N PRO A 198 -6.49 -6.93 8.42
CA PRO A 198 -7.30 -5.80 8.83
C PRO A 198 -8.62 -6.30 9.44
N VAL A 199 -9.06 -5.64 10.49
CA VAL A 199 -10.29 -5.95 11.21
C VAL A 199 -11.11 -4.66 11.32
N PRO A 200 -12.39 -4.67 10.91
CA PRO A 200 -13.24 -3.51 11.06
C PRO A 200 -13.30 -3.07 12.53
N CYS A 201 -13.11 -1.77 12.80
CA CYS A 201 -13.26 -1.21 14.13
C CYS A 201 -14.09 0.07 14.08
N ARG A 202 -15.06 0.19 15.00
CA ARG A 202 -16.10 1.22 14.96
C ARG A 202 -15.62 2.63 15.32
N ARG A 203 -14.44 2.78 15.92
CA ARG A 203 -14.04 4.03 16.60
C ARG A 203 -12.74 4.66 16.12
N ARG A 204 -11.81 3.92 15.50
CA ARG A 204 -10.42 4.39 15.28
C ARG A 204 -9.82 3.99 13.93
N GLY A 205 -10.64 3.69 12.93
CA GLY A 205 -10.16 2.96 11.74
C GLY A 205 -9.96 1.48 12.03
N PRO A 206 -9.65 0.67 11.02
CA PRO A 206 -9.35 -0.75 11.18
C PRO A 206 -8.26 -0.99 12.23
N SER A 207 -8.40 -2.09 12.97
CA SER A 207 -7.29 -2.70 13.71
C SER A 207 -6.55 -3.66 12.77
N PHE A 208 -5.24 -3.81 12.96
CA PHE A 208 -4.44 -4.76 12.19
C PHE A 208 -3.87 -5.83 13.11
N HIS A 209 -4.04 -7.09 12.72
CA HIS A 209 -3.40 -8.23 13.34
C HIS A 209 -2.25 -8.72 12.45
N PHE A 210 -1.19 -9.23 13.07
CA PHE A 210 0.05 -9.56 12.37
C PHE A 210 0.35 -11.05 12.54
N ARG A 211 0.62 -11.75 11.43
CA ARG A 211 1.18 -13.12 11.44
C ARG A 211 2.71 -13.12 11.53
N ALA A 212 3.33 -12.02 11.11
CA ALA A 212 4.77 -11.79 11.21
C ALA A 212 5.02 -10.55 12.06
N GLU A 213 5.88 -10.70 13.06
CA GLU A 213 6.36 -9.57 13.86
C GLU A 213 7.64 -8.96 13.24
N TRP A 214 8.40 -9.80 12.51
CA TRP A 214 9.71 -9.43 11.98
C TRP A 214 9.76 -9.55 10.44
N PRO A 215 10.57 -8.73 9.74
CA PRO A 215 10.72 -8.80 8.29
C PRO A 215 11.11 -10.19 7.76
N ALA A 216 11.92 -10.95 8.52
CA ALA A 216 12.30 -12.31 8.14
C ALA A 216 11.12 -13.30 8.20
N GLU A 217 10.25 -13.17 9.21
CA GLU A 217 9.02 -13.98 9.31
C GLU A 217 8.06 -13.61 8.17
N GLU A 218 7.96 -12.32 7.85
CA GLU A 218 7.16 -11.84 6.72
C GLU A 218 7.67 -12.42 5.40
N ALA A 219 8.99 -12.35 5.14
CA ALA A 219 9.61 -12.90 3.94
C ALA A 219 9.37 -14.41 3.82
N ALA A 220 9.46 -15.14 4.94
CA ALA A 220 9.14 -16.56 4.99
C ALA A 220 7.67 -16.85 4.62
N LEU A 221 6.71 -16.11 5.20
CA LEU A 221 5.29 -16.24 4.86
C LEU A 221 5.01 -15.91 3.38
N LEU A 222 5.76 -14.96 2.82
CA LEU A 222 5.67 -14.60 1.40
C LEU A 222 6.39 -15.58 0.47
N ALA A 223 7.26 -16.46 0.98
CA ALA A 223 7.94 -17.48 0.18
C ALA A 223 7.15 -18.80 0.07
N VAL A 224 6.22 -19.10 0.98
CA VAL A 224 5.46 -20.37 0.99
C VAL A 224 4.35 -20.34 -0.07
N GLU A 225 4.53 -21.07 -1.18
CA GLU A 225 3.56 -21.12 -2.30
C GLU A 225 2.21 -21.78 -1.89
N ASP A 226 2.23 -22.80 -1.02
CA ASP A 226 1.17 -23.83 -1.00
C ASP A 226 0.11 -23.75 0.13
N GLU A 227 0.15 -22.77 1.05
CA GLU A 227 -0.73 -22.81 2.25
C GLU A 227 -2.23 -22.64 1.93
N PHE A 228 -2.57 -22.01 0.80
CA PHE A 228 -3.97 -21.78 0.41
C PHE A 228 -4.51 -22.81 -0.60
N ASP A 229 -3.64 -23.39 -1.42
CA ASP A 229 -4.07 -24.30 -2.51
C ASP A 229 -4.25 -25.74 -2.02
N ALA A 230 -3.45 -26.19 -1.04
CA ALA A 230 -3.45 -27.57 -0.57
C ALA A 230 -4.72 -28.04 0.18
N GLU A 231 -5.54 -27.10 0.70
CA GLU A 231 -6.79 -27.45 1.39
C GLU A 231 -8.00 -27.53 0.46
N HIS A 232 -7.90 -27.01 -0.77
CA HIS A 232 -9.00 -27.05 -1.76
C HIS A 232 -9.00 -28.37 -2.55
N GLU A 233 -7.81 -28.89 -2.92
CA GLU A 233 -7.71 -30.15 -3.68
C GLU A 233 -8.24 -31.38 -2.92
N ALA A 234 -8.39 -31.30 -1.59
CA ALA A 234 -8.89 -32.42 -0.78
C ALA A 234 -10.43 -32.51 -0.71
N ASN A 235 -11.18 -31.56 -1.26
CA ASN A 235 -12.64 -31.49 -1.12
C ASN A 235 -13.42 -31.58 -2.44
N ASP A 236 -12.75 -31.68 -3.59
CA ASP A 236 -13.38 -31.74 -4.91
C ASP A 236 -13.85 -33.15 -5.32
N ASP A 237 -13.58 -34.18 -4.50
CA ASP A 237 -14.01 -35.57 -4.76
C ASP A 237 -15.49 -35.88 -4.40
N TYR A 238 -16.33 -34.87 -4.13
CA TYR A 238 -17.70 -35.09 -3.60
C TYR A 238 -18.86 -34.41 -4.35
N PHE A 239 -18.73 -34.15 -5.64
CA PHE A 239 -19.89 -33.86 -6.51
C PHE A 239 -19.83 -34.65 -7.82
N ASP A 240 -19.82 -35.97 -7.69
CA ASP A 240 -20.36 -36.86 -8.72
C ASP A 240 -21.89 -36.84 -8.58
N ASN A 241 -22.52 -35.80 -9.11
CA ASN A 241 -23.97 -35.77 -9.29
C ASN A 241 -24.23 -35.92 -10.79
N GLU A 242 -24.18 -37.17 -11.24
CA GLU A 242 -24.88 -37.62 -12.44
C GLU A 242 -26.35 -37.20 -12.31
N ASN A 243 -26.75 -36.07 -12.90
CA ASN A 243 -28.12 -35.92 -13.36
C ASN A 243 -28.29 -34.81 -14.41
N ASP A 244 -28.75 -35.24 -15.58
CA ASP A 244 -29.58 -34.57 -16.58
C ASP A 244 -29.00 -33.33 -17.28
N ASP A 245 -28.63 -33.45 -18.56
CA ASP A 245 -29.55 -33.39 -19.71
C ASP A 245 -30.42 -32.12 -19.69
N ASP A 246 -30.02 -31.11 -20.47
CA ASP A 246 -30.87 -30.51 -21.53
C ASP A 246 -30.22 -29.25 -22.13
N TYR A 247 -29.96 -29.32 -23.44
CA TYR A 247 -30.04 -28.28 -24.48
C TYR A 247 -30.16 -26.80 -24.04
N VAL A 248 -29.36 -25.90 -24.64
CA VAL A 248 -29.78 -25.09 -25.81
C VAL A 248 -28.53 -24.59 -26.55
N ASP A 249 -28.38 -25.08 -27.77
CA ASP A 249 -27.55 -24.55 -28.83
C ASP A 249 -28.10 -23.19 -29.27
N ASN A 250 -27.29 -22.13 -29.17
CA ASN A 250 -27.65 -20.84 -29.75
C ASN A 250 -26.43 -20.28 -30.47
N GLU A 251 -26.20 -20.85 -31.65
CA GLU A 251 -25.54 -20.18 -32.75
C GLU A 251 -26.22 -18.83 -32.99
N ASN A 252 -25.51 -17.74 -32.67
CA ASN A 252 -25.71 -16.48 -33.35
C ASN A 252 -24.32 -16.00 -33.79
N ASP A 253 -24.06 -16.29 -35.07
CA ASP A 253 -23.33 -15.41 -35.96
C ASP A 253 -23.69 -13.95 -35.69
N ASP A 254 -22.68 -13.09 -35.56
CA ASP A 254 -22.69 -11.77 -36.19
C ASP A 254 -21.24 -11.27 -36.34
N GLU A 255 -20.79 -11.50 -37.56
CA GLU A 255 -19.86 -10.75 -38.40
C GLU A 255 -19.30 -9.40 -37.91
N GLN A 256 -17.99 -9.27 -38.18
CA GLN A 256 -17.29 -8.09 -38.75
C GLN A 256 -17.09 -6.85 -37.86
N ASP A 257 -15.82 -6.53 -37.62
CA ASP A 257 -15.21 -5.32 -38.18
C ASP A 257 -13.67 -5.44 -38.14
N GLU A 258 -13.09 -5.70 -39.32
CA GLU A 258 -11.65 -5.55 -39.59
C GLU A 258 -11.29 -4.06 -39.53
N ILE A 259 -10.45 -3.68 -38.56
CA ILE A 259 -9.81 -2.36 -38.58
C ILE A 259 -8.44 -2.50 -39.26
N ASP A 260 -8.40 -2.01 -40.48
CA ASP A 260 -7.23 -1.88 -41.35
C ASP A 260 -6.25 -0.84 -40.76
N LEU A 261 -5.11 -1.30 -40.24
CA LEU A 261 -4.06 -0.46 -39.62
C LEU A 261 -2.85 -0.29 -40.55
N GLU A 262 -3.10 0.17 -41.77
CA GLU A 262 -2.09 0.70 -42.69
C GLU A 262 -2.39 2.17 -43.02
N ASP A 263 -1.95 3.11 -42.18
CA ASP A 263 -1.42 4.44 -42.59
C ASP A 263 -1.27 5.40 -41.40
N LEU A 264 -0.12 5.35 -40.72
CA LEU A 264 0.44 6.54 -40.05
C LEU A 264 1.96 6.57 -40.27
N ARG A 265 2.35 6.68 -41.55
CA ARG A 265 3.62 7.30 -41.93
C ARG A 265 3.40 8.80 -42.00
N LEU A 266 3.89 9.55 -41.02
CA LEU A 266 4.18 10.97 -41.18
C LEU A 266 5.67 11.23 -40.95
N SER A 267 6.26 11.67 -42.04
CA SER A 267 7.58 12.26 -42.26
C SER A 267 7.71 13.67 -41.69
N GLY A 268 8.95 14.13 -41.52
CA GLY A 268 9.34 15.54 -41.46
C GLY A 268 10.19 15.82 -40.21
N ASP A 269 11.51 15.76 -40.30
CA ASP A 269 12.43 16.87 -40.69
C ASP A 269 12.42 17.95 -39.59
N GLU A 270 13.46 18.07 -38.75
CA GLU A 270 14.81 18.62 -38.98
C GLU A 270 14.98 19.85 -38.06
N ASP A 271 16.19 19.96 -37.53
CA ASP A 271 16.89 21.19 -37.17
C ASP A 271 16.77 21.78 -35.74
N GLY A 272 17.95 22.08 -35.17
CA GLY A 272 18.11 23.10 -34.16
C GLY A 272 18.83 22.73 -32.86
N GLY A 273 20.16 22.82 -32.88
CA GLY A 273 20.86 23.62 -31.87
C GLY A 273 21.51 22.91 -30.68
N GLU A 274 22.84 22.81 -30.79
CA GLU A 274 23.85 22.61 -29.76
C GLU A 274 23.65 23.49 -28.51
N ASP A 275 23.91 22.92 -27.32
CA ASP A 275 24.68 23.55 -26.22
C ASP A 275 24.88 22.49 -25.11
N GLU A 276 25.93 21.68 -25.26
CA GLU A 276 26.39 20.73 -24.25
C GLU A 276 27.19 21.49 -23.17
N ALA A 277 26.58 21.71 -22.01
CA ALA A 277 27.30 21.97 -20.78
C ALA A 277 27.58 20.61 -20.12
N GLU A 278 28.76 20.06 -20.38
CA GLU A 278 29.29 18.90 -19.66
C GLU A 278 29.59 19.32 -18.21
N ASP A 279 28.63 19.14 -17.30
CA ASP A 279 28.92 19.10 -15.87
C ASP A 279 29.66 17.79 -15.59
N GLU A 280 30.97 17.91 -15.35
CA GLU A 280 31.83 16.84 -14.88
C GLU A 280 31.35 16.35 -13.50
N VAL A 281 30.48 15.35 -13.51
CA VAL A 281 30.12 14.54 -12.33
C VAL A 281 31.40 13.87 -11.84
N SER A 282 31.81 14.14 -10.59
CA SER A 282 33.06 13.61 -10.06
C SER A 282 33.05 12.08 -10.06
N ASP A 283 34.20 11.46 -10.29
CA ASP A 283 34.34 9.99 -10.30
C ASP A 283 33.86 9.33 -8.98
N ASP A 284 33.85 10.08 -7.86
CA ASP A 284 33.30 9.64 -6.57
C ASP A 284 31.76 9.56 -6.56
N GLU A 285 31.06 10.38 -7.34
CA GLU A 285 29.59 10.39 -7.45
C GLU A 285 29.07 9.24 -8.33
N MET A 286 29.90 8.76 -9.28
CA MET A 286 29.60 7.60 -10.11
C MET A 286 29.85 6.25 -9.42
N GLU A 287 30.68 6.19 -8.37
CA GLU A 287 30.95 4.94 -7.62
C GLU A 287 29.77 4.58 -6.69
N TRP A 288 29.10 5.57 -6.10
CA TRP A 288 27.87 5.36 -5.30
C TRP A 288 26.68 4.88 -6.13
N LEU A 289 26.48 5.42 -7.35
CA LEU A 289 25.42 4.97 -8.26
C LEU A 289 25.62 3.53 -8.77
N ARG A 290 26.86 3.03 -8.83
CA ARG A 290 27.15 1.63 -9.15
C ARG A 290 26.83 0.71 -7.99
N HIS A 291 27.05 1.17 -6.75
CA HIS A 291 26.71 0.40 -5.56
C HIS A 291 25.19 0.20 -5.37
N ASP A 292 24.34 1.13 -5.82
CA ASP A 292 22.87 1.01 -5.72
C ASP A 292 22.22 0.21 -6.87
N ALA A 293 22.86 0.13 -8.04
CA ALA A 293 22.37 -0.68 -9.16
C ALA A 293 22.77 -2.18 -9.03
N GLU A 294 23.86 -2.48 -8.32
CA GLU A 294 24.37 -3.85 -8.10
C GLU A 294 24.10 -4.42 -6.70
N GLN A 295 23.47 -3.67 -5.78
CA GLN A 295 23.10 -4.19 -4.44
C GLN A 295 21.60 -4.13 -4.14
N ALA A 296 20.84 -4.86 -4.95
CA ALA A 296 19.98 -5.94 -4.48
C ALA A 296 19.48 -6.65 -5.73
N GLU A 297 20.36 -7.41 -6.41
CA GLU A 297 19.84 -8.59 -7.08
C GLU A 297 19.02 -9.32 -6.02
N TYR A 298 17.70 -9.34 -6.22
CA TYR A 298 16.80 -10.17 -5.45
C TYR A 298 17.29 -11.59 -5.66
N GLN A 299 18.20 -12.05 -4.80
CA GLN A 299 18.51 -13.45 -4.72
C GLN A 299 17.22 -14.07 -4.21
N PRO A 300 16.53 -14.90 -5.02
CA PRO A 300 15.37 -15.62 -4.52
C PRO A 300 15.86 -16.34 -3.27
N ALA A 301 15.23 -16.03 -2.14
CA ALA A 301 15.64 -16.60 -0.87
C ALA A 301 15.78 -18.11 -1.08
N PRO A 302 16.89 -18.73 -0.64
CA PRO A 302 17.01 -20.19 -0.71
C PRO A 302 15.70 -20.78 -0.18
N ARG A 303 15.14 -21.79 -0.86
CA ARG A 303 13.92 -22.49 -0.39
C ARG A 303 14.18 -22.96 1.03
N LEU A 304 13.84 -22.12 1.99
CA LEU A 304 13.99 -22.40 3.41
C LEU A 304 12.99 -23.51 3.67
N GLU A 305 13.47 -24.62 4.24
CA GLU A 305 12.58 -25.60 4.88
C GLU A 305 11.57 -24.81 5.71
N ARG A 306 10.27 -25.07 5.46
CA ARG A 306 9.14 -24.30 6.00
C ARG A 306 9.48 -23.87 7.43
N PRO A 307 9.84 -22.59 7.67
CA PRO A 307 10.32 -22.20 8.99
C PRO A 307 9.22 -22.55 9.98
N GLU A 308 9.59 -23.08 11.15
CA GLU A 308 8.64 -23.36 12.21
C GLU A 308 7.97 -22.04 12.61
N LEU A 309 6.84 -21.76 11.97
CA LEU A 309 6.07 -20.54 12.20
C LEU A 309 5.60 -20.60 13.64
N LYS A 310 5.89 -19.54 14.40
CA LYS A 310 5.41 -19.41 15.77
C LYS A 310 3.88 -19.56 15.77
N PRO A 311 3.31 -20.24 16.78
CA PRO A 311 1.86 -20.31 16.89
C PRO A 311 1.28 -18.89 17.02
N LEU A 312 0.24 -18.61 16.25
CA LEU A 312 -0.42 -17.31 16.27
C LEU A 312 -1.02 -17.03 17.66
N PRO A 313 -0.93 -15.79 18.17
CA PRO A 313 -1.69 -15.38 19.34
C PRO A 313 -3.18 -15.69 19.16
N GLU A 314 -3.87 -16.10 20.23
CA GLU A 314 -5.26 -16.59 20.14
C GLU A 314 -6.20 -15.63 19.40
N LYS A 315 -6.05 -14.31 19.65
CA LYS A 315 -6.83 -13.27 18.96
C LYS A 315 -6.58 -13.26 17.45
N THR A 316 -5.31 -13.24 17.05
CA THR A 316 -4.91 -13.27 15.63
C THR A 316 -5.37 -14.55 14.96
N LYS A 317 -5.28 -15.70 15.66
CA LYS A 317 -5.80 -16.97 15.16
C LYS A 317 -7.29 -16.89 14.86
N LYS A 318 -8.12 -16.40 15.79
CA LYS A 318 -9.58 -16.27 15.58
C LYS A 318 -9.93 -15.41 14.37
N VAL A 319 -9.18 -14.32 14.14
CA VAL A 319 -9.36 -13.45 12.97
C VAL A 319 -8.96 -14.16 11.68
N TYR A 320 -7.80 -14.82 11.67
CA TYR A 320 -7.31 -15.58 10.53
C TYR A 320 -8.32 -16.65 10.10
N GLU A 321 -8.82 -17.43 11.06
CA GLU A 321 -9.83 -18.47 10.82
C GLU A 321 -11.14 -17.87 10.27
N ALA A 322 -11.57 -16.71 10.77
CA ALA A 322 -12.77 -16.04 10.26
C ALA A 322 -12.62 -15.64 8.78
N TYR A 323 -11.43 -15.20 8.34
CA TYR A 323 -11.20 -14.94 6.91
C TYR A 323 -11.22 -16.23 6.09
N LYS A 324 -10.50 -17.27 6.53
CA LYS A 324 -10.42 -18.57 5.83
C LYS A 324 -11.78 -19.23 5.69
N GLN A 325 -12.56 -19.30 6.78
CA GLN A 325 -13.90 -19.92 6.79
C GLN A 325 -14.92 -19.21 5.90
N ASN A 326 -14.67 -17.95 5.55
CA ASN A 326 -15.51 -17.17 4.65
C ASN A 326 -14.99 -17.16 3.20
N GLY A 327 -13.93 -17.92 2.88
CA GLY A 327 -13.47 -18.15 1.50
C GLY A 327 -12.34 -17.22 1.03
N TRP A 328 -11.68 -16.48 1.93
CA TRP A 328 -10.55 -15.63 1.55
C TRP A 328 -9.35 -16.48 1.08
N PRO A 329 -8.58 -16.09 0.04
CA PRO A 329 -8.71 -14.89 -0.80
C PRO A 329 -9.51 -15.09 -2.11
N HIS A 330 -10.22 -16.20 -2.25
CA HIS A 330 -10.87 -16.59 -3.50
C HIS A 330 -12.13 -15.76 -3.82
N ASP A 331 -12.64 -15.89 -5.05
CA ASP A 331 -13.73 -15.06 -5.57
C ASP A 331 -15.09 -15.30 -4.91
N HIS A 332 -15.26 -16.44 -4.23
CA HIS A 332 -16.46 -16.73 -3.44
C HIS A 332 -16.40 -16.16 -2.00
N PHE A 333 -15.45 -15.26 -1.70
CA PHE A 333 -15.30 -14.68 -0.37
C PHE A 333 -16.55 -13.91 0.10
N ASN A 334 -17.15 -14.35 1.20
CA ASN A 334 -18.34 -13.72 1.77
C ASN A 334 -17.96 -12.55 2.67
N VAL A 335 -17.79 -11.37 2.06
CA VAL A 335 -17.36 -10.13 2.73
C VAL A 335 -18.27 -9.75 3.90
N GLU A 336 -19.60 -9.78 3.71
CA GLU A 336 -20.54 -9.34 4.74
C GLU A 336 -20.59 -10.29 5.93
N LYS A 337 -20.58 -11.61 5.68
CA LYS A 337 -20.54 -12.60 6.76
C LYS A 337 -19.23 -12.47 7.56
N CYS A 338 -18.10 -12.36 6.87
CA CYS A 338 -16.80 -12.15 7.52
C CYS A 338 -16.79 -10.85 8.34
N ARG A 339 -17.33 -9.74 7.80
CA ARG A 339 -17.45 -8.46 8.51
C ARG A 339 -18.26 -8.57 9.81
N VAL A 340 -19.38 -9.28 9.79
CA VAL A 340 -20.22 -9.51 10.98
C VAL A 340 -19.45 -10.31 12.04
N GLU A 341 -18.78 -11.39 11.64
CA GLU A 341 -17.98 -12.23 12.55
C GLU A 341 -16.81 -11.46 13.17
N LEU A 342 -16.05 -10.71 12.37
CA LEU A 342 -14.95 -9.88 12.84
C LEU A 342 -15.42 -8.77 13.79
N THR A 343 -16.56 -8.14 13.48
CA THR A 343 -17.15 -7.12 14.37
C THR A 343 -17.57 -7.72 15.71
N ALA A 344 -18.12 -8.95 15.71
CA ALA A 344 -18.49 -9.65 16.93
C ALA A 344 -17.26 -9.99 17.80
N LEU A 345 -16.16 -10.45 17.17
CA LEU A 345 -14.89 -10.68 17.86
C LEU A 345 -14.34 -9.39 18.49
N GLN A 346 -14.38 -8.28 17.77
CA GLN A 346 -13.94 -6.99 18.29
C GLN A 346 -14.81 -6.51 19.47
N ASP A 347 -16.13 -6.64 19.36
CA ASP A 347 -17.08 -6.29 20.43
C ASP A 347 -16.84 -7.16 21.69
N GLU A 348 -16.49 -8.44 21.55
CA GLU A 348 -16.11 -9.32 22.65
C GLU A 348 -14.84 -8.82 23.35
N TRP A 349 -13.79 -8.51 22.60
CA TRP A 349 -12.53 -8.05 23.16
C TRP A 349 -12.62 -6.69 23.83
N ASP A 350 -13.40 -5.77 23.26
CA ASP A 350 -13.66 -4.46 23.86
C ASP A 350 -14.35 -4.60 25.22
N ARG A 351 -15.28 -5.57 25.37
CA ARG A 351 -15.92 -5.87 26.66
C ARG A 351 -14.94 -6.43 27.67
N VAL A 352 -14.08 -7.37 27.27
CA VAL A 352 -13.05 -7.95 28.14
C VAL A 352 -12.06 -6.88 28.61
N GLN A 353 -11.54 -6.07 27.67
CA GLN A 353 -10.61 -4.98 27.98
C GLN A 353 -11.23 -3.94 28.92
N LYS A 354 -12.50 -3.56 28.68
CA LYS A 354 -13.22 -2.64 29.57
C LYS A 354 -13.34 -3.21 30.99
N ALA A 355 -13.72 -4.48 31.13
CA ALA A 355 -13.84 -5.14 32.43
C ALA A 355 -12.49 -5.20 33.18
N GLU A 356 -11.40 -5.50 32.48
CA GLU A 356 -10.05 -5.49 33.05
C GLU A 356 -9.62 -4.10 33.53
N MET A 357 -9.90 -3.05 32.74
CA MET A 357 -9.60 -1.67 33.08
C MET A 357 -10.40 -1.19 34.31
N GLU A 358 -11.68 -1.56 34.39
CA GLU A 358 -12.52 -1.28 35.56
C GLU A 358 -12.02 -2.01 36.82
N ALA A 359 -11.60 -3.27 36.70
CA ALA A 359 -11.01 -4.03 37.81
C ALA A 359 -9.69 -3.41 38.29
N LYS A 360 -8.78 -3.04 37.36
CA LYS A 360 -7.52 -2.35 37.67
C LYS A 360 -7.78 -1.00 38.34
N SER A 361 -8.79 -0.25 37.89
CA SER A 361 -9.18 1.03 38.49
C SER A 361 -9.70 0.87 39.92
N LYS A 362 -10.52 -0.16 40.18
CA LYS A 362 -11.00 -0.49 41.53
C LYS A 362 -9.85 -0.83 42.47
N ASN A 363 -8.95 -1.73 42.06
CA ASN A 363 -7.79 -2.12 42.86
C ASN A 363 -6.88 -0.92 43.19
N LYS A 364 -6.63 -0.05 42.20
CA LYS A 364 -5.81 1.16 42.42
C LYS A 364 -6.45 2.14 43.42
N LYS A 365 -7.79 2.25 43.44
CA LYS A 365 -8.52 3.06 44.41
C LYS A 365 -8.43 2.47 45.82
N GLU A 366 -8.58 1.15 45.95
CA GLU A 366 -8.45 0.46 47.24
C GLU A 366 -7.04 0.61 47.82
N ASP A 367 -6.00 0.43 47.00
CA ASP A 367 -4.61 0.63 47.41
C ASP A 367 -4.28 2.09 47.79
N TYR A 368 -4.96 3.05 47.17
CA TYR A 368 -4.83 4.47 47.52
C TYR A 368 -5.49 4.77 48.86
N VAL A 369 -6.70 4.25 49.11
CA VAL A 369 -7.39 4.39 50.39
C VAL A 369 -6.58 3.78 51.54
N LYS A 370 -6.06 2.56 51.36
CA LYS A 370 -5.20 1.88 52.35
C LYS A 370 -3.96 2.70 52.72
N ARG A 371 -3.39 3.46 51.78
CA ARG A 371 -2.22 4.33 52.04
C ARG A 371 -2.56 5.61 52.80
N LEU A 372 -3.80 6.09 52.72
CA LEU A 372 -4.24 7.34 53.37
C LEU A 372 -4.75 7.13 54.80
N THR A 373 -5.06 5.88 55.18
CA THR A 373 -5.45 5.52 56.54
C THR A 373 -4.42 4.58 57.16
N PRO A 374 -3.20 5.06 57.48
CA PRO A 374 -2.27 4.27 58.29
C PRO A 374 -2.85 4.13 59.70
N GLU A 375 -2.94 2.88 60.18
CA GLU A 375 -3.33 2.52 61.55
C GLU A 375 -2.41 3.13 62.62
#